data_AF-A0A7C6UYS1-F1
#
_entry.id   AF-A0A7C6UYS1-F1
#
_cell.length_a   1.000
_cell.length_b   1.000
_cell.length_c   1.000
_cell.angle_alpha   90.00
_cell.angle_beta   90.00
_cell.angle_gamma   90.00
#
_symmetry.space_group_name_H-M   'P 1'
#
loop_
_entity.id
_entity.type
_entity.pdbx_description
1 polymer ?
#
loop_
_entity_poly.entity_id
_entity_poly.type
_entity_poly.pdbx_seq_one_letter_code
_entity_poly.pdbx_strand_id
1 'polypeptide(L)'
;MRDINSIQELSESDIFELLKLNEKDKIFAENIKINRMSGKDPYAKGDFRLNFYKEVMSDMYTDGFMMVYPHGTVVRQARRSFYYRGENQLYPSTSPSLCRFLNNIENEEERAVERFVADMKIAEFNTLLFKFQHTADFLEKGVSVLSEQLAQHYGLKTQWLDITNDFEVALFFACCKYNKNYNMWSPLTKSDFNRNENTQYGIIFKKNTELTDLLLGCDLSLEGNILPIGFQPFMRSHMQTGYAILMNDHMDLQDDMDFEMYKFKHSEKLCSLIYKRMDCGRKIYPHEGLVSVKDQIELIEQSREFSRKAFEYAYNKTDYKVKDWEQLLNKYQYYIGKTPINLSRQRIRAVNRAYKKFDIEKIYNIRFVSRLCYIPT
;
A
#
# COMPACT_ATOMS: atom_id res chain seq x y z
N MET A 1 0.12 22.38 -11.57
CA MET A 1 0.40 22.52 -10.12
C MET A 1 -0.64 23.45 -9.53
N ARG A 2 -1.48 22.96 -8.62
CA ARG A 2 -2.49 23.81 -7.95
C ARG A 2 -1.81 24.90 -7.13
N ASP A 3 -2.40 26.08 -7.08
CA ASP A 3 -1.94 27.15 -6.20
C ASP A 3 -2.16 26.75 -4.74
N ILE A 4 -1.09 26.76 -3.94
CA ILE A 4 -1.13 26.45 -2.50
C ILE A 4 -2.19 27.27 -1.77
N ASN A 5 -2.49 28.49 -2.23
CA ASN A 5 -3.48 29.39 -1.64
C ASN A 5 -4.93 28.97 -1.93
N SER A 6 -5.16 28.15 -2.96
CA SER A 6 -6.47 27.59 -3.29
C SER A 6 -6.84 26.35 -2.48
N ILE A 7 -5.87 25.75 -1.78
CA ILE A 7 -6.06 24.53 -0.99
C ILE A 7 -6.63 24.87 0.39
N GLN A 8 -7.66 24.15 0.80
CA GLN A 8 -8.32 24.34 2.10
C GLN A 8 -7.35 24.09 3.26
N GLU A 9 -7.31 24.99 4.23
CA GLU A 9 -6.42 24.86 5.39
C GLU A 9 -7.10 24.10 6.54
N LEU A 10 -6.35 23.20 7.17
CA LEU A 10 -6.70 22.53 8.43
C LEU A 10 -5.96 23.22 9.57
N SER A 11 -6.73 23.68 10.54
CA SER A 11 -6.22 24.15 11.82
C SER A 11 -5.71 22.97 12.67
N GLU A 12 -4.95 23.28 13.73
CA GLU A 12 -4.52 22.26 14.71
C GLU A 12 -5.75 21.57 15.35
N SER A 13 -6.85 22.30 15.60
CA SER A 13 -8.11 21.72 16.08
C SER A 13 -8.71 20.72 15.09
N ASP A 14 -8.75 21.04 13.79
CA ASP A 14 -9.33 20.15 12.76
C ASP A 14 -8.54 18.84 12.67
N ILE A 15 -7.21 18.92 12.78
CA ILE A 15 -6.33 17.73 12.84
C ILE A 15 -6.71 16.85 14.04
N PHE A 16 -6.90 17.45 15.23
CA PHE A 16 -7.29 16.68 16.41
C PHE A 16 -8.70 16.09 16.33
N GLU A 17 -9.63 16.77 15.66
CA GLU A 17 -10.97 16.22 15.40
C GLU A 17 -10.92 15.02 14.46
N LEU A 18 -10.13 15.09 13.38
CA LEU A 18 -9.92 13.97 12.45
C LEU A 18 -9.21 12.79 13.15
N LEU A 19 -8.24 13.05 14.03
CA LEU A 19 -7.62 12.03 14.88
C LEU A 19 -8.65 11.35 15.80
N LYS A 20 -9.54 12.13 16.42
CA LYS A 20 -10.61 11.60 17.27
C LYS A 20 -11.61 10.76 16.47
N LEU A 21 -11.94 11.17 15.25
CA LEU A 21 -12.78 10.39 14.35
C LEU A 21 -12.11 9.07 13.95
N ASN A 22 -10.83 9.11 13.59
CA ASN A 22 -10.05 7.91 13.27
C ASN A 22 -10.04 6.91 14.44
N GLU A 23 -9.91 7.38 15.69
CA GLU A 23 -10.00 6.52 16.86
C GLU A 23 -11.41 5.97 17.10
N LYS A 24 -12.47 6.76 16.83
CA LYS A 24 -13.85 6.26 16.88
C LYS A 24 -14.08 5.13 15.87
N ASP A 25 -13.57 5.26 14.65
CA ASP A 25 -13.67 4.23 13.61
C ASP A 25 -12.97 2.94 14.03
N LYS A 26 -11.77 3.05 14.62
CA LYS A 26 -11.04 1.89 15.19
C LYS A 26 -11.85 1.20 16.29
N ILE A 27 -12.38 1.96 17.25
CA ILE A 27 -13.19 1.41 18.34
C ILE A 27 -14.46 0.75 17.80
N PHE A 28 -15.10 1.35 16.80
CA PHE A 28 -16.27 0.78 16.16
C PHE A 28 -15.96 -0.58 15.52
N ALA A 29 -14.90 -0.67 14.72
CA ALA A 29 -14.45 -1.92 14.11
C ALA A 29 -14.09 -3.00 15.15
N GLU A 30 -13.36 -2.64 16.21
CA GLU A 30 -13.03 -3.55 17.31
C GLU A 30 -14.30 -4.09 18.01
N ASN A 31 -15.30 -3.26 18.24
CA ASN A 31 -16.57 -3.70 18.82
C ASN A 31 -17.31 -4.69 17.92
N ILE A 32 -17.34 -4.45 16.59
CA ILE A 32 -17.93 -5.39 15.63
C ILE A 32 -17.18 -6.73 15.67
N LYS A 33 -15.85 -6.69 15.66
CA LYS A 33 -14.99 -7.88 15.75
C LYS A 33 -15.27 -8.68 17.03
N ILE A 34 -15.30 -8.04 18.20
CA ILE A 34 -15.58 -8.70 19.49
C ILE A 34 -16.96 -9.36 19.50
N ASN A 35 -17.99 -8.65 19.03
CA ASN A 35 -19.35 -9.20 18.98
C ASN A 35 -19.41 -10.46 18.11
N ARG A 36 -18.83 -10.41 16.91
CA ARG A 36 -18.74 -11.55 15.99
C ARG A 36 -17.97 -12.73 16.57
N MET A 37 -16.79 -12.48 17.15
CA MET A 37 -15.99 -13.54 17.77
C MET A 37 -16.73 -14.23 18.93
N SER A 38 -17.59 -13.51 19.64
CA SER A 38 -18.40 -14.06 20.73
C SER A 38 -19.67 -14.79 20.29
N GLY A 39 -19.97 -14.82 18.99
CA GLY A 39 -21.22 -15.38 18.45
C GLY A 39 -22.46 -14.58 18.83
N LYS A 40 -22.29 -13.34 19.33
CA LYS A 40 -23.39 -12.44 19.64
C LYS A 40 -23.78 -11.66 18.39
N ASP A 41 -25.05 -11.69 18.04
CA ASP A 41 -25.61 -10.76 17.06
C ASP A 41 -25.81 -9.38 17.72
N PRO A 42 -25.02 -8.35 17.35
CA PRO A 42 -25.18 -7.00 17.90
C PRO A 42 -26.49 -6.33 17.47
N TYR A 43 -27.19 -6.91 16.50
CA TYR A 43 -28.42 -6.41 15.91
C TYR A 43 -29.65 -7.28 16.28
N ALA A 44 -29.55 -8.16 17.28
CA ALA A 44 -30.58 -9.16 17.61
C ALA A 44 -31.99 -8.61 17.98
N LYS A 45 -32.16 -7.29 18.14
CA LYS A 45 -33.43 -6.65 18.51
C LYS A 45 -33.90 -5.71 17.39
N GLY A 46 -35.20 -5.68 17.11
CA GLY A 46 -35.81 -4.73 16.17
C GLY A 46 -36.21 -5.37 14.83
N ASP A 47 -36.26 -4.54 13.78
CA ASP A 47 -36.69 -4.95 12.44
C ASP A 47 -35.67 -5.91 11.79
N PHE A 48 -36.13 -7.11 11.46
CA PHE A 48 -35.28 -8.16 10.88
C PHE A 48 -34.58 -7.73 9.59
N ARG A 49 -35.25 -6.99 8.69
CA ARG A 49 -34.65 -6.59 7.41
C ARG A 49 -33.52 -5.60 7.66
N LEU A 50 -33.77 -4.60 8.50
CA LEU A 50 -32.76 -3.63 8.88
C LEU A 50 -31.56 -4.31 9.57
N ASN A 51 -31.82 -5.29 10.44
CA ASN A 51 -30.78 -6.03 11.14
C ASN A 51 -29.96 -6.90 10.18
N PHE A 52 -30.61 -7.55 9.20
CA PHE A 52 -29.92 -8.27 8.12
C PHE A 52 -29.01 -7.34 7.32
N TYR A 53 -29.48 -6.15 6.91
CA TYR A 53 -28.62 -5.18 6.22
C TYR A 53 -27.43 -4.74 7.08
N LYS A 54 -27.66 -4.45 8.37
CA LYS A 54 -26.58 -4.10 9.29
C LYS A 54 -25.56 -5.23 9.44
N GLU A 55 -26.02 -6.47 9.53
CA GLU A 55 -25.16 -7.65 9.59
C GLU A 55 -24.29 -7.76 8.33
N VAL A 56 -24.88 -7.60 7.14
CA VAL A 56 -24.15 -7.59 5.86
C VAL A 56 -23.13 -6.48 5.79
N MET A 57 -23.53 -5.24 6.08
CA MET A 57 -22.63 -4.09 6.00
C MET A 57 -21.52 -4.17 7.05
N SER A 58 -21.76 -4.82 8.19
CA SER A 58 -20.75 -5.01 9.24
C SER A 58 -19.56 -5.89 8.82
N ASP A 59 -19.68 -6.68 7.74
CA ASP A 59 -18.55 -7.44 7.17
C ASP A 59 -17.40 -6.50 6.76
N MET A 60 -17.73 -5.32 6.23
CA MET A 60 -16.73 -4.35 5.79
C MET A 60 -15.89 -3.79 6.95
N TYR A 61 -16.42 -3.85 8.17
CA TYR A 61 -15.77 -3.35 9.39
C TYR A 61 -15.12 -4.48 10.21
N THR A 62 -15.06 -5.70 9.67
CA THR A 62 -14.47 -6.85 10.36
C THR A 62 -13.06 -7.11 9.84
N ASP A 63 -12.05 -6.90 10.67
CA ASP A 63 -10.70 -7.36 10.38
C ASP A 63 -10.67 -8.89 10.21
N GLY A 64 -9.96 -9.38 9.19
CA GLY A 64 -9.86 -10.81 8.91
C GLY A 64 -10.92 -11.34 7.94
N PHE A 65 -11.82 -10.48 7.45
CA PHE A 65 -12.80 -10.89 6.45
C PHE A 65 -12.14 -11.14 5.09
N MET A 66 -12.27 -12.36 4.58
CA MET A 66 -11.72 -12.78 3.29
C MET A 66 -12.68 -12.45 2.15
N MET A 67 -12.17 -11.75 1.13
CA MET A 67 -12.92 -11.40 -0.09
C MET A 67 -12.11 -11.78 -1.33
N VAL A 68 -12.80 -12.29 -2.35
CA VAL A 68 -12.21 -12.51 -3.67
C VAL A 68 -12.43 -11.25 -4.51
N TYR A 69 -11.34 -10.68 -4.99
CA TYR A 69 -11.30 -9.58 -5.95
C TYR A 69 -10.70 -10.07 -7.28
N PRO A 70 -10.82 -9.31 -8.39
CA PRO A 70 -10.15 -9.66 -9.65
C PRO A 70 -8.62 -9.86 -9.51
N HIS A 71 -8.00 -9.20 -8.55
CA HIS A 71 -6.56 -9.30 -8.25
C HIS A 71 -6.21 -10.42 -7.25
N GLY A 72 -7.18 -11.20 -6.79
CA GLY A 72 -6.98 -12.35 -5.89
C GLY A 72 -7.81 -12.29 -4.61
N THR A 73 -7.55 -13.25 -3.73
CA THR A 73 -8.22 -13.35 -2.42
C THR A 73 -7.47 -12.51 -1.40
N VAL A 74 -8.13 -11.52 -0.81
CA VAL A 74 -7.56 -10.60 0.17
C VAL A 74 -8.24 -10.76 1.52
N VAL A 75 -7.43 -10.84 2.57
CA VAL A 75 -7.91 -10.71 3.95
C VAL A 75 -8.00 -9.21 4.24
N ARG A 76 -9.21 -8.68 4.35
CA ARG A 76 -9.43 -7.25 4.51
C ARG A 76 -9.10 -6.77 5.91
N GLN A 77 -8.69 -5.52 5.97
CA GLN A 77 -8.69 -4.72 7.19
C GLN A 77 -10.03 -3.99 7.30
N ALA A 78 -10.42 -3.69 8.53
CA ALA A 78 -11.65 -3.00 8.83
C ALA A 78 -11.70 -1.65 8.11
N ARG A 79 -12.83 -1.41 7.46
CA ARG A 79 -13.12 -0.16 6.79
C ARG A 79 -13.26 0.98 7.80
N ARG A 80 -12.89 2.17 7.37
CA ARG A 80 -13.03 3.43 8.13
C ARG A 80 -13.73 4.49 7.28
N SER A 81 -14.03 5.63 7.86
CA SER A 81 -14.83 6.69 7.23
C SER A 81 -14.19 7.25 5.95
N PHE A 82 -12.85 7.29 5.91
CA PHE A 82 -12.12 7.94 4.83
C PHE A 82 -10.88 7.17 4.38
N TYR A 83 -10.51 7.37 3.12
CA TYR A 83 -9.20 7.12 2.56
C TYR A 83 -8.36 8.39 2.61
N TYR A 84 -7.06 8.23 2.81
CA TYR A 84 -6.12 9.31 3.01
C TYR A 84 -4.80 9.05 2.30
N ARG A 85 -4.13 10.14 1.93
CA ARG A 85 -2.71 10.17 1.61
C ARG A 85 -2.10 11.42 2.22
N GLY A 86 -0.98 11.28 2.91
CA GLY A 86 -0.25 12.41 3.46
C GLY A 86 1.07 12.64 2.75
N GLU A 87 1.35 13.90 2.46
CA GLU A 87 2.59 14.35 1.83
C GLU A 87 3.20 15.48 2.64
N ASN A 88 4.52 15.49 2.80
CA ASN A 88 5.19 16.45 3.68
C ASN A 88 5.39 17.84 3.09
N GLN A 89 4.97 18.04 1.85
CA GLN A 89 5.02 19.29 1.11
C GLN A 89 4.03 19.20 -0.05
N LEU A 90 3.70 20.34 -0.66
CA LEU A 90 3.02 20.34 -1.96
C LEU A 90 4.01 19.95 -3.06
N TYR A 91 3.82 18.77 -3.64
CA TYR A 91 4.58 18.34 -4.81
C TYR A 91 4.00 18.93 -6.10
N PRO A 92 4.71 18.91 -7.23
CA PRO A 92 4.13 19.28 -8.53
C PRO A 92 3.15 18.25 -9.08
N SER A 93 3.33 16.99 -8.69
CA SER A 93 2.57 15.84 -9.12
C SER A 93 2.54 14.78 -8.02
N THR A 94 1.40 14.11 -7.87
CA THR A 94 1.16 13.02 -6.92
C THR A 94 0.75 11.75 -7.69
N SER A 95 1.73 11.16 -8.37
CA SER A 95 1.59 9.90 -9.13
C SER A 95 2.54 8.80 -8.60
N PRO A 96 2.35 7.52 -8.98
CA PRO A 96 3.22 6.41 -8.58
C PRO A 96 4.69 6.60 -8.95
N SER A 97 5.55 5.83 -8.28
CA SER A 97 7.00 5.89 -8.48
C SER A 97 7.44 5.53 -9.89
N LEU A 98 6.76 4.58 -10.56
CA LEU A 98 7.05 4.24 -11.95
C LEU A 98 6.58 5.35 -12.90
N CYS A 99 5.34 5.83 -12.78
CA CYS A 99 4.81 6.88 -13.64
C CYS A 99 5.67 8.15 -13.58
N ARG A 100 6.07 8.59 -12.37
CA ARG A 100 6.99 9.74 -12.23
C ARG A 100 8.34 9.51 -12.89
N PHE A 101 8.86 8.28 -12.85
CA PHE A 101 10.13 7.96 -13.51
C PHE A 101 9.99 8.00 -15.03
N LEU A 102 8.94 7.36 -15.56
CA LEU A 102 8.66 7.28 -16.99
C LEU A 102 8.31 8.64 -17.60
N ASN A 103 7.69 9.55 -16.85
CA ASN A 103 7.38 10.91 -17.31
C ASN A 103 8.65 11.76 -17.58
N ASN A 104 9.81 11.35 -17.07
CA ASN A 104 11.09 12.01 -17.40
C ASN A 104 11.76 11.42 -18.66
N ILE A 105 11.13 10.43 -19.31
CA ILE A 105 11.67 9.75 -20.48
C ILE A 105 10.85 10.17 -21.71
N GLU A 106 11.46 10.96 -22.58
CA GLU A 106 10.83 11.45 -23.81
C GLU A 106 10.67 10.34 -24.86
N ASN A 107 11.67 9.46 -24.96
CA ASN A 107 11.69 8.39 -25.95
C ASN A 107 10.68 7.28 -25.59
N GLU A 108 9.68 7.07 -26.45
CA GLU A 108 8.60 6.09 -26.18
C GLU A 108 9.10 4.64 -26.10
N GLU A 109 10.10 4.30 -26.90
CA GLU A 109 10.70 2.96 -26.91
C GLU A 109 11.45 2.69 -25.59
N GLU A 110 12.23 3.66 -25.13
CA GLU A 110 12.90 3.60 -23.82
C GLU A 110 11.87 3.52 -22.68
N ARG A 111 10.79 4.30 -22.75
CA ARG A 111 9.70 4.28 -21.78
C ARG A 111 9.03 2.90 -21.71
N ALA A 112 8.79 2.27 -22.86
CA ALA A 112 8.25 0.91 -22.94
C ALA A 112 9.23 -0.14 -22.35
N VAL A 113 10.53 0.00 -22.64
CA VAL A 113 11.57 -0.87 -22.08
C VAL A 113 11.65 -0.74 -20.56
N GLU A 114 11.68 0.48 -20.03
CA GLU A 114 11.76 0.71 -18.58
C GLU A 114 10.51 0.21 -17.83
N ARG A 115 9.33 0.31 -18.46
CA ARG A 115 8.11 -0.32 -17.94
C ARG A 115 8.23 -1.84 -17.91
N PHE A 116 8.68 -2.45 -19.00
CA PHE A 116 8.89 -3.90 -19.09
C PHE A 116 9.90 -4.38 -18.03
N VAL A 117 10.98 -3.62 -17.82
CA VAL A 117 11.99 -3.89 -16.81
C VAL A 117 11.44 -3.75 -15.38
N ALA A 118 10.57 -2.77 -15.12
CA ALA A 118 9.91 -2.65 -13.82
C ALA A 118 9.08 -3.90 -13.49
N ASP A 119 8.37 -4.46 -14.48
CA ASP A 119 7.64 -5.72 -14.32
C ASP A 119 8.58 -6.92 -14.13
N MET A 120 9.74 -6.97 -14.82
CA MET A 120 10.76 -7.99 -14.55
C MET A 120 11.30 -7.91 -13.10
N LYS A 121 11.54 -6.69 -12.59
CA LYS A 121 11.98 -6.48 -11.20
C LYS A 121 10.94 -6.95 -10.18
N ILE A 122 9.67 -6.69 -10.45
CA ILE A 122 8.55 -7.22 -9.65
C ILE A 122 8.55 -8.75 -9.67
N ALA A 123 8.78 -9.37 -10.82
CA ALA A 123 8.82 -10.84 -10.94
C ALA A 123 10.00 -11.48 -10.19
N GLU A 124 11.17 -10.83 -10.18
CA GLU A 124 12.30 -11.25 -9.34
C GLU A 124 11.97 -11.06 -7.86
N PHE A 125 11.36 -9.93 -7.47
CA PHE A 125 10.91 -9.73 -6.10
C PHE A 125 9.91 -10.79 -5.66
N ASN A 126 8.93 -11.12 -6.50
CA ASN A 126 8.02 -12.23 -6.28
C ASN A 126 8.78 -13.55 -6.07
N THR A 127 9.76 -13.84 -6.92
CA THR A 127 10.61 -15.03 -6.77
C THR A 127 11.41 -15.03 -5.46
N LEU A 128 11.86 -13.87 -4.97
CA LEU A 128 12.49 -13.73 -3.65
C LEU A 128 11.51 -14.05 -2.52
N LEU A 129 10.30 -13.49 -2.55
CA LEU A 129 9.28 -13.71 -1.51
C LEU A 129 8.95 -15.20 -1.35
N PHE A 130 8.82 -15.91 -2.47
CA PHE A 130 8.49 -17.33 -2.51
C PHE A 130 9.63 -18.27 -2.08
N LYS A 131 10.82 -17.74 -1.76
CA LYS A 131 11.88 -18.52 -1.09
C LYS A 131 11.61 -18.75 0.40
N PHE A 132 10.70 -17.98 0.99
CA PHE A 132 10.39 -18.04 2.42
C PHE A 132 9.17 -18.92 2.67
N GLN A 133 9.27 -19.81 3.66
CA GLN A 133 8.18 -20.73 4.04
C GLN A 133 6.93 -19.93 4.41
N HIS A 134 7.12 -18.79 5.07
CA HIS A 134 6.03 -17.94 5.51
C HIS A 134 5.11 -17.47 4.37
N THR A 135 5.67 -17.21 3.18
CA THR A 135 4.89 -16.85 1.99
C THR A 135 4.03 -18.03 1.51
N ALA A 136 4.57 -19.26 1.57
CA ALA A 136 3.84 -20.48 1.22
C ALA A 136 2.71 -20.75 2.23
N ASP A 137 2.97 -20.62 3.53
CA ASP A 137 1.97 -20.79 4.58
C ASP A 137 0.77 -19.83 4.40
N PHE A 138 1.03 -18.64 3.86
CA PHE A 138 0.00 -17.65 3.55
C PHE A 138 -0.90 -18.07 2.38
N LEU A 139 -0.31 -18.65 1.34
CA LEU A 139 -1.04 -19.18 0.18
C LEU A 139 -1.85 -20.43 0.54
N GLU A 140 -1.33 -21.28 1.41
CA GLU A 140 -2.05 -22.47 1.91
C GLU A 140 -3.34 -22.09 2.67
N LYS A 141 -3.39 -20.89 3.25
CA LYS A 141 -4.60 -20.31 3.85
C LYS A 141 -5.59 -19.73 2.82
N GLY A 142 -5.31 -19.87 1.53
CA GLY A 142 -6.17 -19.38 0.44
C GLY A 142 -6.09 -17.88 0.19
N VAL A 143 -5.04 -17.21 0.66
CA VAL A 143 -4.84 -15.76 0.51
C VAL A 143 -3.80 -15.49 -0.58
N SER A 144 -4.11 -14.59 -1.50
CA SER A 144 -3.20 -14.21 -2.59
C SER A 144 -2.08 -13.31 -2.09
N VAL A 145 -0.85 -13.55 -2.58
CA VAL A 145 0.31 -12.70 -2.31
C VAL A 145 0.35 -11.58 -3.34
N LEU A 146 0.09 -10.35 -2.91
CA LEU A 146 0.02 -9.17 -3.75
C LEU A 146 1.41 -8.55 -3.95
N SER A 147 2.26 -9.25 -4.71
CA SER A 147 3.69 -8.94 -4.86
C SER A 147 3.96 -7.54 -5.43
N GLU A 148 3.10 -7.01 -6.31
CA GLU A 148 3.27 -5.65 -6.87
C GLU A 148 3.07 -4.57 -5.80
N GLN A 149 2.01 -4.69 -5.01
CA GLN A 149 1.68 -3.76 -3.93
C GLN A 149 2.70 -3.87 -2.79
N LEU A 150 3.19 -5.08 -2.51
CA LEU A 150 4.30 -5.28 -1.59
C LEU A 150 5.57 -4.60 -2.10
N ALA A 151 5.92 -4.79 -3.37
CA ALA A 151 7.16 -4.27 -3.98
C ALA A 151 7.30 -2.75 -3.78
N GLN A 152 6.19 -2.02 -3.89
CA GLN A 152 6.13 -0.58 -3.65
C GLN A 152 6.68 -0.18 -2.26
N HIS A 153 6.23 -0.86 -1.20
CA HIS A 153 6.68 -0.54 0.16
C HIS A 153 8.14 -0.91 0.44
N TYR A 154 8.78 -1.66 -0.46
CA TYR A 154 10.21 -1.99 -0.39
C TYR A 154 11.06 -1.21 -1.40
N GLY A 155 10.49 -0.19 -2.05
CA GLY A 155 11.23 0.77 -2.86
C GLY A 155 11.36 0.42 -4.34
N LEU A 156 10.74 -0.68 -4.80
CA LEU A 156 10.65 -0.97 -6.23
C LEU A 156 9.63 -0.04 -6.89
N LYS A 157 9.91 0.34 -8.14
CA LYS A 157 9.04 1.23 -8.91
C LYS A 157 7.80 0.47 -9.37
N THR A 158 6.62 1.00 -9.08
CA THR A 158 5.32 0.39 -9.44
C THR A 158 4.34 1.45 -9.95
N GLN A 159 3.25 1.00 -10.58
CA GLN A 159 2.11 1.84 -10.99
C GLN A 159 1.07 2.03 -9.87
N TRP A 160 1.36 1.50 -8.68
CA TRP A 160 0.47 1.58 -7.54
C TRP A 160 0.79 2.84 -6.74
N LEU A 161 -0.24 3.58 -6.33
CA LEU A 161 -0.11 4.71 -5.41
C LEU A 161 -0.59 4.30 -4.01
N ASP A 162 0.25 4.51 -2.99
CA ASP A 162 -0.09 4.16 -1.60
C ASP A 162 -1.20 5.08 -1.08
N ILE A 163 -2.27 4.46 -0.57
CA ILE A 163 -3.38 5.07 0.16
C ILE A 163 -3.51 4.35 1.51
N THR A 164 -4.00 5.06 2.52
CA THR A 164 -4.30 4.48 3.83
C THR A 164 -5.69 4.86 4.27
N ASN A 165 -6.39 4.03 5.03
CA ASN A 165 -7.62 4.47 5.70
C ASN A 165 -7.37 4.99 7.14
N ASP A 166 -6.10 5.05 7.59
CA ASP A 166 -5.72 5.54 8.91
C ASP A 166 -5.14 6.96 8.83
N PHE A 167 -5.85 7.91 9.44
CA PHE A 167 -5.43 9.31 9.43
C PHE A 167 -4.09 9.54 10.17
N GLU A 168 -3.76 8.74 11.18
CA GLU A 168 -2.45 8.84 11.85
C GLU A 168 -1.30 8.44 10.93
N VAL A 169 -1.52 7.44 10.08
CA VAL A 169 -0.54 7.00 9.07
C VAL A 169 -0.33 8.10 8.03
N ALA A 170 -1.40 8.71 7.53
CA ALA A 170 -1.30 9.84 6.60
C ALA A 170 -0.57 11.03 7.24
N LEU A 171 -0.95 11.45 8.45
CA LEU A 171 -0.27 12.52 9.17
C LEU A 171 1.21 12.21 9.41
N PHE A 172 1.57 10.96 9.69
CA PHE A 172 2.96 10.58 9.86
C PHE A 172 3.78 10.86 8.61
N PHE A 173 3.29 10.45 7.43
CA PHE A 173 3.96 10.73 6.16
C PHE A 173 4.00 12.22 5.83
N ALA A 174 3.00 12.99 6.26
CA ALA A 174 3.00 14.44 6.14
C ALA A 174 3.97 15.14 7.11
N CYS A 175 4.24 14.58 8.29
CA CYS A 175 5.04 15.23 9.34
C CYS A 175 6.47 14.68 9.49
N CYS A 176 6.83 13.62 8.76
CA CYS A 176 8.11 12.93 8.92
C CYS A 176 8.86 12.80 7.59
N LYS A 177 10.17 12.56 7.70
CA LYS A 177 11.05 12.24 6.59
C LYS A 177 11.82 10.94 6.86
N TYR A 178 12.00 10.15 5.82
CA TYR A 178 12.78 8.92 5.89
C TYR A 178 14.22 9.16 5.47
N ASN A 179 15.18 8.76 6.31
CA ASN A 179 16.59 8.76 5.97
C ASN A 179 16.99 7.38 5.45
N LYS A 180 17.28 7.27 4.14
CA LYS A 180 17.67 6.01 3.51
C LYS A 180 19.01 5.47 4.01
N ASN A 181 19.97 6.34 4.35
CA ASN A 181 21.32 5.95 4.77
C ASN A 181 21.30 5.27 6.15
N TYR A 182 20.48 5.80 7.06
CA TYR A 182 20.34 5.27 8.42
C TYR A 182 19.10 4.36 8.58
N ASN A 183 18.33 4.17 7.51
CA ASN A 183 17.12 3.36 7.47
C ASN A 183 16.13 3.68 8.61
N MET A 184 15.94 4.98 8.88
CA MET A 184 15.16 5.47 10.02
C MET A 184 14.28 6.67 9.65
N TRP A 185 13.16 6.79 10.34
CA TRP A 185 12.29 7.96 10.28
C TRP A 185 12.78 9.05 11.24
N SER A 186 12.48 10.30 10.90
CA SER A 186 12.69 11.45 11.77
C SER A 186 11.58 12.48 11.54
N PRO A 187 11.18 13.27 12.54
CA PRO A 187 10.22 14.35 12.35
C PRO A 187 10.85 15.45 11.47
N LEU A 188 10.01 16.20 10.77
CA LEU A 188 10.46 17.39 10.06
C LEU A 188 10.94 18.47 11.05
N THR A 189 11.99 19.17 10.65
CA THR A 189 12.60 20.29 11.38
C THR A 189 12.37 21.59 10.62
N LYS A 190 12.61 22.75 11.27
CA LYS A 190 12.49 24.06 10.58
C LYS A 190 13.27 24.15 9.27
N SER A 191 14.45 23.54 9.19
CA SER A 191 15.24 23.56 7.95
C SER A 191 14.61 22.72 6.83
N ASP A 192 13.74 21.75 7.16
CA ASP A 192 13.05 20.93 6.16
C ASP A 192 11.85 21.66 5.55
N PHE A 193 11.08 22.38 6.36
CA PHE A 193 9.83 23.03 5.92
C PHE A 193 9.96 24.53 5.63
N ASN A 194 11.12 25.17 5.90
CA ASN A 194 11.36 26.57 5.52
C ASN A 194 12.17 26.72 4.21
N ARG A 195 12.22 25.70 3.35
CA ARG A 195 12.99 25.75 2.10
C ARG A 195 12.33 26.64 1.04
N ASN A 196 11.01 26.52 0.91
CA ASN A 196 10.15 27.34 0.05
C ASN A 196 8.69 27.25 0.52
N GLU A 197 7.80 28.02 -0.09
CA GLU A 197 6.38 28.09 0.26
C GLU A 197 5.68 26.72 0.26
N ASN A 198 5.95 25.89 -0.76
CA ASN A 198 5.36 24.55 -0.88
C ASN A 198 5.82 23.58 0.22
N THR A 199 7.00 23.81 0.80
CA THR A 199 7.51 22.98 1.91
C THR A 199 6.99 23.38 3.28
N GLN A 200 6.35 24.55 3.41
CA GLN A 200 5.85 25.04 4.70
C GLN A 200 4.63 24.28 5.21
N TYR A 201 3.96 23.53 4.34
CA TYR A 201 2.70 22.87 4.62
C TYR A 201 2.80 21.37 4.41
N GLY A 202 2.17 20.59 5.27
CA GLY A 202 1.82 19.20 4.98
C GLY A 202 0.52 19.17 4.18
N ILE A 203 0.42 18.24 3.23
CA ILE A 203 -0.76 18.04 2.39
C ILE A 203 -1.44 16.74 2.81
N ILE A 204 -2.77 16.77 2.93
CA ILE A 204 -3.62 15.62 3.16
C ILE A 204 -4.64 15.54 2.02
N PHE A 205 -4.61 14.44 1.28
CA PHE A 205 -5.69 14.03 0.41
C PHE A 205 -6.68 13.20 1.23
N LYS A 206 -7.98 13.43 1.04
CA LYS A 206 -9.07 12.74 1.78
C LYS A 206 -10.20 12.40 0.81
N LYS A 207 -10.67 11.15 0.83
CA LYS A 207 -11.82 10.67 0.03
C LYS A 207 -12.74 9.83 0.90
N ASN A 208 -14.06 10.01 0.76
CA ASN A 208 -15.05 9.26 1.54
C ASN A 208 -15.15 7.79 1.06
N THR A 209 -15.12 6.83 1.99
CA THR A 209 -15.16 5.40 1.61
C THR A 209 -16.54 4.94 1.14
N GLU A 210 -17.65 5.54 1.62
CA GLU A 210 -19.02 5.14 1.25
C GLU A 210 -19.32 5.42 -0.20
N LEU A 211 -18.96 6.62 -0.66
CA LEU A 211 -19.12 7.00 -2.06
C LEU A 211 -18.25 6.12 -2.97
N THR A 212 -17.02 5.82 -2.54
CA THR A 212 -16.10 4.97 -3.31
C THR A 212 -16.67 3.56 -3.52
N ASP A 213 -17.18 2.93 -2.45
CA ASP A 213 -17.71 1.57 -2.52
C ASP A 213 -19.00 1.47 -3.34
N LEU A 214 -19.82 2.54 -3.35
CA LEU A 214 -21.01 2.60 -4.20
C LEU A 214 -20.65 2.67 -5.70
N LEU A 215 -19.56 3.38 -6.04
CA LEU A 215 -19.13 3.61 -7.41
C LEU A 215 -18.30 2.46 -8.00
N LEU A 216 -17.62 1.68 -7.15
CA LEU A 216 -16.84 0.50 -7.56
C LEU A 216 -17.64 -0.54 -8.36
N GLY A 217 -18.96 -0.61 -8.18
CA GLY A 217 -19.85 -1.50 -8.94
C GLY A 217 -20.26 -0.99 -10.32
N CYS A 218 -19.95 0.27 -10.64
CA CYS A 218 -20.39 0.95 -11.87
C CYS A 218 -19.27 1.12 -12.90
N ASP A 219 -18.01 1.03 -12.49
CA ASP A 219 -16.87 1.27 -13.36
C ASP A 219 -16.32 -0.04 -13.95
N LEU A 220 -16.07 -0.04 -15.26
CA LEU A 220 -15.53 -1.21 -15.98
C LEU A 220 -13.99 -1.25 -15.93
N SER A 221 -13.34 -0.17 -15.51
CA SER A 221 -11.87 -0.07 -15.44
C SER A 221 -11.35 -0.28 -14.01
N LEU A 222 -10.20 -0.95 -13.87
CA LEU A 222 -9.51 -1.08 -12.58
C LEU A 222 -8.65 0.15 -12.23
N GLU A 223 -8.33 0.99 -13.22
CA GLU A 223 -7.52 2.19 -13.04
C GLU A 223 -8.30 3.25 -12.24
N GLY A 224 -7.62 4.00 -11.38
CA GLY A 224 -8.25 5.02 -10.52
C GLY A 224 -9.03 4.47 -9.32
N ASN A 225 -9.33 3.17 -9.29
CA ASN A 225 -10.05 2.53 -8.19
C ASN A 225 -9.14 2.26 -6.97
N ILE A 226 -9.66 2.51 -5.77
CA ILE A 226 -8.99 2.21 -4.50
C ILE A 226 -9.24 0.76 -4.13
N LEU A 227 -8.19 -0.06 -4.13
CA LEU A 227 -8.26 -1.48 -3.83
C LEU A 227 -7.56 -1.79 -2.50
N PRO A 228 -8.11 -2.71 -1.67
CA PRO A 228 -7.48 -3.12 -0.44
C PRO A 228 -6.25 -3.99 -0.71
N ILE A 229 -5.12 -3.68 -0.09
CA ILE A 229 -3.96 -4.59 -0.06
C ILE A 229 -4.19 -5.68 1.01
N GLY A 230 -4.82 -5.29 2.12
CA GLY A 230 -5.19 -6.18 3.22
C GLY A 230 -3.99 -6.73 3.99
N PHE A 231 -4.23 -7.83 4.72
CA PHE A 231 -3.15 -8.55 5.39
C PHE A 231 -2.33 -9.32 4.35
N GLN A 232 -1.01 -9.12 4.40
CA GLN A 232 -0.03 -9.76 3.50
C GLN A 232 1.01 -10.53 4.33
N PRO A 233 1.83 -11.42 3.71
CA PRO A 233 2.83 -12.21 4.45
C PRO A 233 3.89 -11.36 5.16
N PHE A 234 4.06 -10.10 4.80
CA PHE A 234 5.00 -9.21 5.46
C PHE A 234 4.25 -8.02 6.05
N MET A 235 4.59 -7.69 7.30
CA MET A 235 3.74 -6.92 8.20
C MET A 235 3.51 -5.48 7.72
N ARG A 236 4.43 -4.92 6.93
CA ARG A 236 4.42 -3.49 6.55
C ARG A 236 3.10 -2.98 5.98
N SER A 237 2.50 -3.67 5.00
CA SER A 237 1.23 -3.24 4.38
C SER A 237 0.10 -3.18 5.40
N HIS A 238 0.01 -4.19 6.26
CA HIS A 238 -0.98 -4.24 7.33
C HIS A 238 -0.80 -3.10 8.33
N MET A 239 0.43 -2.88 8.79
CA MET A 239 0.73 -1.85 9.79
C MET A 239 0.43 -0.42 9.28
N GLN A 240 0.38 -0.22 7.97
CA GLN A 240 0.02 1.04 7.32
C GLN A 240 -1.46 1.14 6.93
N THR A 241 -2.26 0.11 7.25
CA THR A 241 -3.64 -0.06 6.77
C THR A 241 -3.76 0.22 5.27
N GLY A 242 -2.94 -0.50 4.50
CA GLY A 242 -2.63 -0.20 3.11
C GLY A 242 -3.76 -0.49 2.12
N TYR A 243 -4.00 0.51 1.28
CA TYR A 243 -4.79 0.47 0.06
C TYR A 243 -3.92 0.97 -1.09
N ALA A 244 -4.29 0.64 -2.32
CA ALA A 244 -3.57 1.09 -3.49
C ALA A 244 -4.52 1.54 -4.60
N ILE A 245 -4.10 2.57 -5.34
CA ILE A 245 -4.73 2.98 -6.60
C ILE A 245 -3.81 2.54 -7.74
N LEU A 246 -4.36 1.81 -8.72
CA LEU A 246 -3.64 1.59 -9.98
C LEU A 246 -3.75 2.85 -10.83
N MET A 247 -2.63 3.46 -11.18
CA MET A 247 -2.61 4.68 -12.00
C MET A 247 -1.82 4.47 -13.28
N ASN A 248 -2.34 5.04 -14.37
CA ASN A 248 -1.61 5.16 -15.64
C ASN A 248 -0.77 6.45 -15.67
N ASP A 249 0.02 6.65 -16.73
CA ASP A 249 0.98 7.77 -16.83
C ASP A 249 0.32 9.15 -16.94
N HIS A 250 -0.98 9.20 -17.23
CA HIS A 250 -1.76 10.43 -17.36
C HIS A 250 -2.55 10.78 -16.10
N MET A 251 -2.54 9.93 -15.09
CA MET A 251 -3.26 10.14 -13.84
C MET A 251 -2.38 10.84 -12.79
N ASP A 252 -2.99 11.77 -12.06
CA ASP A 252 -2.37 12.48 -10.95
C ASP A 252 -3.42 12.73 -9.86
N LEU A 253 -3.10 12.36 -8.61
CA LEU A 253 -4.00 12.60 -7.49
C LEU A 253 -4.25 14.10 -7.25
N GLN A 254 -3.36 14.98 -7.70
CA GLN A 254 -3.59 16.43 -7.63
C GLN A 254 -4.71 16.92 -8.54
N ASP A 255 -5.00 16.20 -9.61
CA ASP A 255 -6.06 16.55 -10.56
C ASP A 255 -7.34 15.74 -10.33
N ASP A 256 -7.30 14.77 -9.40
CA ASP A 256 -8.46 13.97 -9.00
C ASP A 256 -9.46 14.84 -8.21
N MET A 257 -10.68 14.96 -8.76
CA MET A 257 -11.76 15.78 -8.19
C MET A 257 -12.52 15.06 -7.07
N ASP A 258 -12.37 13.74 -6.93
CA ASP A 258 -13.01 12.98 -5.86
C ASP A 258 -12.22 13.06 -4.55
N PHE A 259 -10.95 13.46 -4.61
CA PHE A 259 -10.14 13.70 -3.44
C PHE A 259 -10.22 15.17 -3.02
N GLU A 260 -10.72 15.38 -1.80
CA GLU A 260 -10.54 16.64 -1.10
C GLU A 260 -9.06 16.82 -0.77
N MET A 261 -8.53 18.01 -1.01
CA MET A 261 -7.13 18.34 -0.74
C MET A 261 -7.06 19.41 0.34
N TYR A 262 -6.32 19.10 1.40
CA TYR A 262 -6.12 19.98 2.54
C TYR A 262 -4.64 20.27 2.77
N LYS A 263 -4.34 21.44 3.30
CA LYS A 263 -3.01 21.82 3.79
C LYS A 263 -3.03 22.13 5.28
N PHE A 264 -1.93 21.90 5.97
CA PHE A 264 -1.73 22.39 7.34
C PHE A 264 -0.31 22.89 7.51
N LYS A 265 -0.12 23.96 8.30
CA LYS A 265 1.21 24.55 8.49
C LYS A 265 2.08 23.68 9.38
N HIS A 266 3.31 23.41 8.95
CA HIS A 266 4.27 22.66 9.76
C HIS A 266 4.72 23.45 11.00
N SER A 267 4.92 22.71 12.09
CA SER A 267 5.66 23.17 13.24
C SER A 267 6.48 22.02 13.83
N GLU A 268 7.64 22.33 14.41
CA GLU A 268 8.50 21.31 15.06
C GLU A 268 7.74 20.60 16.19
N LYS A 269 6.86 21.33 16.89
CA LYS A 269 6.00 20.80 17.95
C LYS A 269 5.04 19.74 17.40
N LEU A 270 4.28 20.06 16.35
CA LEU A 270 3.33 19.13 15.73
C LEU A 270 4.06 17.92 15.14
N CYS A 271 5.11 18.15 14.35
CA CYS A 271 5.85 17.04 13.71
C CYS A 271 6.46 16.09 14.74
N SER A 272 7.03 16.64 15.82
CA SER A 272 7.57 15.83 16.92
C SER A 272 6.48 15.07 17.69
N LEU A 273 5.30 15.68 17.88
CA LEU A 273 4.17 15.02 18.52
C LEU A 273 3.70 13.81 17.70
N ILE A 274 3.47 14.00 16.41
CA ILE A 274 3.03 12.92 15.51
C ILE A 274 4.08 11.81 15.44
N TYR A 275 5.36 12.15 15.29
CA TYR A 275 6.46 11.17 15.27
C TYR A 275 6.50 10.32 16.55
N LYS A 276 6.33 10.93 17.73
CA LYS A 276 6.28 10.21 19.01
C LYS A 276 5.03 9.35 19.14
N ARG A 277 3.86 9.87 18.72
CA ARG A 277 2.58 9.12 18.73
C ARG A 277 2.66 7.86 17.87
N MET A 278 3.45 7.90 16.81
CA MET A 278 3.69 6.79 15.88
C MET A 278 4.85 5.87 16.28
N ASP A 279 5.24 5.93 17.56
CA ASP A 279 6.35 5.15 18.13
C ASP A 279 7.64 5.27 17.31
N CYS A 280 7.97 6.50 16.92
CA CYS A 280 9.14 6.80 16.10
C CYS A 280 9.16 6.06 14.74
N GLY A 281 7.97 5.77 14.20
CA GLY A 281 7.79 5.04 12.94
C GLY A 281 7.67 3.52 13.11
N ARG A 282 7.94 2.95 14.29
CA ARG A 282 7.83 1.50 14.52
C ARG A 282 6.41 0.96 14.35
N LYS A 283 5.39 1.80 14.55
CA LYS A 283 3.98 1.42 14.30
C LYS A 283 3.68 1.14 12.84
N ILE A 284 4.44 1.68 11.87
CA ILE A 284 4.15 1.53 10.44
C ILE A 284 5.32 0.96 9.63
N TYR A 285 6.49 0.87 10.25
CA TYR A 285 7.71 0.31 9.70
C TYR A 285 8.24 -0.78 10.66
N PRO A 286 7.58 -1.96 10.68
CA PRO A 286 7.91 -3.02 11.63
C PRO A 286 9.28 -3.64 11.33
N HIS A 287 9.91 -4.19 12.37
CA HIS A 287 11.11 -5.01 12.22
C HIS A 287 10.71 -6.40 11.68
N GLU A 288 10.65 -6.53 10.36
CA GLU A 288 10.19 -7.71 9.65
C GLU A 288 11.34 -8.40 8.88
N GLY A 289 11.16 -9.66 8.46
CA GLY A 289 12.25 -10.44 7.86
C GLY A 289 12.78 -9.88 6.55
N LEU A 290 11.97 -9.15 5.78
CA LEU A 290 12.42 -8.50 4.55
C LEU A 290 13.47 -7.41 4.80
N VAL A 291 13.53 -6.83 6.00
CA VAL A 291 14.62 -5.91 6.38
C VAL A 291 15.97 -6.62 6.36
N SER A 292 16.03 -7.91 6.72
CA SER A 292 17.27 -8.70 6.74
C SER A 292 17.77 -9.14 5.35
N VAL A 293 16.95 -8.94 4.31
CA VAL A 293 17.28 -9.23 2.91
C VAL A 293 17.13 -8.00 2.02
N LYS A 294 17.16 -6.80 2.63
CA LYS A 294 17.03 -5.53 1.91
C LYS A 294 18.09 -5.36 0.82
N ASP A 295 19.31 -5.81 1.07
CA ASP A 295 20.40 -5.86 0.09
C ASP A 295 20.02 -6.63 -1.20
N GLN A 296 19.21 -7.67 -1.09
CA GLN A 296 18.72 -8.42 -2.25
C GLN A 296 17.65 -7.65 -3.02
N ILE A 297 16.80 -6.89 -2.32
CA ILE A 297 15.80 -6.03 -2.94
C ILE A 297 16.49 -4.87 -3.67
N GLU A 298 17.51 -4.26 -3.05
CA GLU A 298 18.35 -3.23 -3.66
C GLU A 298 19.10 -3.78 -4.90
N LEU A 299 19.58 -5.03 -4.83
CA LEU A 299 20.20 -5.71 -5.97
C LEU A 299 19.20 -5.94 -7.12
N ILE A 300 17.95 -6.34 -6.83
CA ILE A 300 16.88 -6.45 -7.83
C ILE A 300 16.62 -5.07 -8.46
N GLU A 301 16.52 -4.01 -7.64
CA GLU A 301 16.27 -2.64 -8.12
C GLU A 301 17.33 -2.17 -9.12
N GLN A 302 18.60 -2.52 -8.86
CA GLN A 302 19.77 -2.09 -9.64
C GLN A 302 20.14 -3.04 -10.79
N SER A 303 19.54 -4.24 -10.84
CA SER A 303 19.93 -5.25 -11.82
C SER A 303 19.68 -4.82 -13.26
N ARG A 304 20.58 -5.29 -14.14
CA ARG A 304 20.46 -5.24 -15.59
C ARG A 304 20.31 -6.62 -16.24
N GLU A 305 20.47 -7.70 -15.47
CA GLU A 305 20.27 -9.07 -15.92
C GLU A 305 19.10 -9.70 -15.14
N PHE A 306 18.20 -10.38 -15.86
CA PHE A 306 16.97 -10.94 -15.31
C PHE A 306 16.76 -12.39 -15.75
N SER A 307 16.07 -13.18 -14.94
CA SER A 307 15.75 -14.55 -15.30
C SER A 307 14.74 -14.63 -16.45
N ARG A 308 14.76 -15.75 -17.19
CA ARG A 308 13.75 -16.07 -18.21
C ARG A 308 12.31 -15.99 -17.66
N LYS A 309 12.09 -16.42 -16.42
CA LYS A 309 10.79 -16.34 -15.75
C LYS A 309 10.32 -14.89 -15.54
N ALA A 310 11.25 -13.98 -15.20
CA ALA A 310 10.93 -12.57 -15.05
C ALA A 310 10.56 -11.94 -16.40
N PHE A 311 11.27 -12.30 -17.47
CA PHE A 311 10.93 -11.89 -18.83
C PHE A 311 9.54 -12.36 -19.24
N GLU A 312 9.20 -13.64 -19.03
CA GLU A 312 7.88 -14.20 -19.35
C GLU A 312 6.75 -13.50 -18.59
N TYR A 313 6.96 -13.16 -17.32
CA TYR A 313 6.01 -12.39 -16.53
C TYR A 313 5.73 -11.03 -17.18
N ALA A 314 6.78 -10.26 -17.50
CA ALA A 314 6.63 -8.95 -18.12
C ALA A 314 6.03 -9.05 -19.53
N TYR A 315 6.41 -10.06 -20.31
CA TYR A 315 5.88 -10.32 -21.64
C TYR A 315 4.37 -10.60 -21.64
N ASN A 316 3.88 -11.36 -20.67
CA ASN A 316 2.45 -11.67 -20.56
C ASN A 316 1.61 -10.47 -20.08
N LYS A 317 2.25 -9.47 -19.46
CA LYS A 317 1.58 -8.29 -18.91
C LYS A 317 1.59 -7.10 -19.87
N THR A 318 2.60 -6.99 -20.74
CA THR A 318 2.73 -5.83 -21.63
C THR A 318 1.73 -5.85 -22.80
N ASP A 319 1.03 -4.74 -22.98
CA ASP A 319 0.24 -4.50 -24.19
C ASP A 319 1.09 -3.94 -25.35
N TYR A 320 2.28 -3.40 -25.05
CA TYR A 320 3.17 -2.83 -26.04
C TYR A 320 3.73 -3.93 -26.97
N LYS A 321 3.51 -3.78 -28.28
CA LYS A 321 3.86 -4.79 -29.27
C LYS A 321 5.24 -4.50 -29.87
N VAL A 322 6.18 -5.40 -29.61
CA VAL A 322 7.54 -5.38 -30.16
C VAL A 322 7.78 -6.72 -30.85
N LYS A 323 8.47 -6.69 -31.99
CA LYS A 323 8.81 -7.90 -32.76
C LYS A 323 9.76 -8.82 -31.98
N ASP A 324 10.75 -8.24 -31.33
CA ASP A 324 11.77 -8.94 -30.54
C ASP A 324 12.12 -8.11 -29.30
N TRP A 325 11.55 -8.51 -28.15
CA TRP A 325 11.83 -7.85 -26.87
C TRP A 325 13.25 -8.09 -26.39
N GLU A 326 13.87 -9.24 -26.67
CA GLU A 326 15.25 -9.49 -26.22
C GLU A 326 16.25 -8.60 -26.96
N GLN A 327 16.08 -8.43 -28.27
CA GLN A 327 16.89 -7.49 -29.04
C GLN A 327 16.73 -6.06 -28.52
N LEU A 328 15.48 -5.66 -28.22
CA LEU A 328 15.20 -4.34 -27.70
C LEU A 328 15.80 -4.12 -26.30
N LEU A 329 15.65 -5.08 -25.39
CA LEU A 329 16.28 -5.03 -24.06
C LEU A 329 17.81 -4.90 -24.17
N ASN A 330 18.44 -5.70 -25.05
CA ASN A 330 19.88 -5.65 -25.27
C ASN A 330 20.35 -4.27 -25.78
N LYS A 331 19.57 -3.60 -26.63
CA LYS A 331 19.83 -2.23 -27.10
C LYS A 331 19.93 -1.24 -25.93
N TYR A 332 19.12 -1.43 -24.89
CA TYR A 332 19.11 -0.63 -23.66
C TYR A 332 19.93 -1.25 -22.52
N GLN A 333 20.86 -2.17 -22.84
CA GLN A 333 21.78 -2.80 -21.90
C GLN A 333 21.07 -3.59 -20.78
N TYR A 334 19.93 -4.18 -21.11
CA TYR A 334 19.24 -5.17 -20.28
C TYR A 334 19.35 -6.56 -20.91
N TYR A 335 19.61 -7.57 -20.08
CA TYR A 335 19.94 -8.92 -20.52
C TYR A 335 19.04 -9.97 -19.88
N ILE A 336 18.73 -11.03 -20.63
CA ILE A 336 18.04 -12.21 -20.10
C ILE A 336 19.07 -13.31 -19.83
N GLY A 337 19.12 -13.77 -18.59
CA GLY A 337 20.10 -14.74 -18.11
C GLY A 337 19.75 -15.24 -16.71
N LYS A 338 20.61 -14.94 -15.73
CA LYS A 338 20.45 -15.40 -14.36
C LYS A 338 19.60 -14.44 -13.52
N THR A 339 18.94 -14.99 -12.50
CA THR A 339 18.29 -14.16 -11.47
C THR A 339 19.35 -13.33 -10.72
N PRO A 340 19.08 -12.05 -10.42
CA PRO A 340 19.94 -11.25 -9.55
C PRO A 340 19.93 -11.76 -8.10
N ILE A 341 18.96 -12.59 -7.70
CA ILE A 341 18.82 -13.04 -6.32
C ILE A 341 19.96 -13.98 -5.93
N ASN A 342 20.79 -13.54 -5.00
CA ASN A 342 21.88 -14.32 -4.42
C ASN A 342 21.69 -14.48 -2.91
N LEU A 343 20.84 -15.44 -2.53
CA LEU A 343 20.49 -15.67 -1.12
C LEU A 343 20.91 -17.07 -0.68
N SER A 344 21.78 -17.16 0.33
CA SER A 344 22.25 -18.42 0.88
C SER A 344 21.15 -19.16 1.66
N ARG A 345 21.24 -20.50 1.71
CA ARG A 345 20.32 -21.34 2.52
C ARG A 345 20.31 -20.93 4.00
N GLN A 346 21.41 -20.41 4.53
CA GLN A 346 21.49 -19.95 5.92
C GLN A 346 20.63 -18.70 6.14
N ARG A 347 20.67 -17.74 5.21
CA ARG A 347 19.85 -16.51 5.28
C ARG A 347 18.37 -16.83 5.13
N ILE A 348 18.00 -17.70 4.19
CA ILE A 348 16.61 -18.20 4.05
C ILE A 348 16.13 -18.81 5.38
N ARG A 349 16.93 -19.69 5.99
CA ARG A 349 16.59 -20.28 7.29
C ARG A 349 16.50 -19.23 8.42
N ALA A 350 17.28 -18.16 8.37
CA ALA A 350 17.20 -17.10 9.37
C ALA A 350 15.86 -16.34 9.28
N VAL A 351 15.43 -15.97 8.06
CA VAL A 351 14.11 -15.37 7.83
C VAL A 351 13.01 -16.33 8.25
N ASN A 352 13.03 -17.59 7.80
CA ASN A 352 12.02 -18.58 8.18
C ASN A 352 11.96 -18.80 9.71
N ARG A 353 13.09 -18.74 10.42
CA ARG A 353 13.11 -18.81 11.90
C ARG A 353 12.45 -17.60 12.54
N ALA A 354 12.63 -16.39 12.00
CA ALA A 354 11.98 -15.18 12.51
C ALA A 354 10.44 -15.29 12.43
N TYR A 355 9.92 -16.01 11.44
CA TYR A 355 8.48 -16.25 11.25
C TYR A 355 7.99 -17.61 11.75
N LYS A 356 8.84 -18.45 12.37
CA LYS A 356 8.45 -19.83 12.76
C LYS A 356 7.25 -19.88 13.71
N LYS A 357 7.09 -18.85 14.55
CA LYS A 357 5.96 -18.71 15.49
C LYS A 357 4.92 -17.69 15.01
N PHE A 358 5.06 -17.21 13.77
CA PHE A 358 4.12 -16.25 13.22
C PHE A 358 2.82 -16.98 12.86
N ASP A 359 1.74 -16.53 13.47
CA ASP A 359 0.39 -16.97 13.20
C ASP A 359 -0.43 -15.70 13.01
N ILE A 360 -0.91 -15.47 11.79
CA ILE A 360 -1.55 -14.22 11.40
C ILE A 360 -2.77 -13.90 12.28
N GLU A 361 -3.59 -14.89 12.60
CA GLU A 361 -4.80 -14.74 13.40
C GLU A 361 -4.44 -14.40 14.85
N LYS A 362 -3.40 -15.03 15.41
CA LYS A 362 -2.92 -14.72 16.77
C LYS A 362 -2.20 -13.38 16.87
N ILE A 363 -1.32 -13.06 15.91
CA ILE A 363 -0.49 -11.86 15.95
C ILE A 363 -1.33 -10.60 15.77
N TYR A 364 -2.29 -10.65 14.85
CA TYR A 364 -3.18 -9.51 14.60
C TYR A 364 -4.46 -9.56 15.42
N ASN A 365 -4.66 -10.62 16.22
CA ASN A 365 -5.88 -10.83 17.00
C ASN A 365 -7.13 -10.71 16.10
N ILE A 366 -7.12 -11.48 15.02
CA ILE A 366 -8.18 -11.58 14.01
C ILE A 366 -8.58 -13.03 13.82
N ARG A 367 -9.71 -13.26 13.15
CA ARG A 367 -10.09 -14.58 12.67
C ARG A 367 -10.40 -14.50 11.19
N PHE A 368 -9.90 -15.46 10.42
CA PHE A 368 -10.26 -15.55 9.01
C PHE A 368 -11.72 -15.98 8.93
N VAL A 369 -12.53 -15.10 8.34
CA VAL A 369 -13.97 -15.31 8.17
C VAL A 369 -14.35 -14.98 6.74
N SER A 370 -15.23 -15.78 6.17
CA SER A 370 -15.85 -15.52 4.87
C SER A 370 -17.32 -15.92 4.96
N ARG A 371 -18.15 -15.39 4.06
CA ARG A 371 -19.46 -16.00 3.81
C ARG A 371 -19.26 -17.26 2.99
N LEU A 372 -19.96 -18.34 3.36
CA LEU A 372 -19.97 -19.56 2.58
C LEU A 372 -20.53 -19.24 1.18
N CYS A 373 -19.69 -19.35 0.16
CA CYS A 373 -20.14 -19.39 -1.22
C CYS A 373 -20.32 -20.87 -1.60
N TYR A 374 -21.50 -21.23 -2.09
CA TYR A 374 -21.71 -22.51 -2.75
C TYR A 374 -20.86 -22.54 -4.03
N ILE A 375 -19.90 -23.45 -4.10
CA ILE A 375 -19.17 -23.77 -5.33
C ILE A 375 -19.84 -25.03 -5.89
N PRO A 376 -20.62 -24.94 -6.99
CA PRO A 376 -21.14 -26.13 -7.64
C PRO A 376 -19.95 -27.01 -8.06
N THR A 377 -19.96 -28.27 -7.63
CA THR A 377 -19.03 -29.31 -8.10
C THR A 377 -19.25 -29.65 -9.55
#